data_AF-A0A6B3N1M7-F1
#
_entry.id   AF-A0A6B3N1M7-F1
#
_cell.length_a   1.000
_cell.length_b   1.000
_cell.length_c   1.000
_cell.angle_alpha   90.00
_cell.angle_beta   90.00
_cell.angle_gamma   90.00
#
_symmetry.space_group_name_H-M   'P 1'
#
loop_
_entity.id
_entity.type
_entity.pdbx_description
1 polymer ?
#
loop_
_entity_poly.entity_id
_entity_poly.type
_entity_poly.pdbx_seq_one_letter_code
_entity_poly.pdbx_strand_id
1 'polypeptide(L)'
;VGNLSESDRVFLFLMDYAHRRRLKIWGRAQVIDNDPQLLNQLADPNYQAELGRVLIIKVEGFDWNCPQHIPIRYSEEEFAQIKAPLEARIQELEKQLAQLSPSN
;
A
#
# COMPACT_ATOMS: atom_id res chain seq x y z
N VAL A 1 -3.17 20.04 -20.02
CA VAL A 1 -2.96 19.61 -18.62
C VAL A 1 -4.12 20.19 -17.82
N GLY A 2 -4.80 19.41 -16.97
CA GLY A 2 -6.00 19.86 -16.25
C GLY A 2 -5.65 20.82 -15.10
N ASN A 3 -6.13 20.54 -13.88
CA ASN A 3 -5.92 21.41 -12.71
C ASN A 3 -4.45 21.85 -12.46
N LEU A 4 -3.45 21.04 -12.87
CA LEU A 4 -2.02 21.39 -12.74
C LEU A 4 -1.54 22.51 -13.67
N SER A 5 -2.25 22.83 -14.76
CA SER A 5 -1.90 24.01 -15.57
C SER A 5 -2.34 25.32 -14.92
N GLU A 6 -3.34 25.28 -14.05
CA GLU A 6 -3.87 26.45 -13.34
C GLU A 6 -3.22 26.61 -11.96
N SER A 7 -2.85 25.50 -11.31
CA SER A 7 -2.10 25.52 -10.05
C SER A 7 -1.20 24.30 -9.94
N ASP A 8 0.08 24.54 -9.70
CA ASP A 8 1.07 23.49 -9.42
C ASP A 8 0.91 22.86 -8.02
N ARG A 9 0.02 23.38 -7.16
CA ARG A 9 -0.17 22.86 -5.80
C ARG A 9 -0.83 21.47 -5.84
N VAL A 10 -0.24 20.54 -5.10
CA VAL A 10 -0.72 19.17 -4.95
C VAL A 10 -0.84 18.76 -3.50
N PHE A 11 -1.73 17.81 -3.26
CA PHE A 11 -1.92 17.15 -1.99
C PHE A 11 -1.96 15.64 -2.21
N LEU A 12 -1.05 14.91 -1.56
CA LEU A 12 -0.98 13.46 -1.61
C LEU A 12 -1.51 12.88 -0.31
N PHE A 13 -2.40 11.90 -0.45
CA PHE A 13 -3.03 11.21 0.65
C PHE A 13 -2.62 9.74 0.60
N LEU A 14 -1.65 9.38 1.45
CA LEU A 14 -1.06 8.05 1.48
C LEU A 14 -1.57 7.29 2.69
N MET A 15 -2.14 6.11 2.45
CA MET A 15 -2.78 5.29 3.47
C MET A 15 -1.99 4.00 3.69
N ASP A 16 -1.66 3.74 4.94
CA ASP A 16 -1.19 2.45 5.44
C ASP A 16 -2.31 1.86 6.30
N TYR A 17 -3.12 1.00 5.69
CA TYR A 17 -4.28 0.40 6.35
C TYR A 17 -3.88 -0.62 7.42
N ALA A 18 -2.82 -1.39 7.19
CA ALA A 18 -2.36 -2.42 8.12
C ALA A 18 -1.92 -1.80 9.45
N HIS A 19 -1.18 -0.69 9.41
CA HIS A 19 -0.70 0.00 10.62
C HIS A 19 -1.60 1.15 11.07
N ARG A 20 -2.74 1.38 10.38
CA ARG A 20 -3.67 2.48 10.62
C ARG A 20 -2.99 3.85 10.60
N ARG A 21 -2.08 4.06 9.65
CA ARG A 21 -1.35 5.33 9.51
C ARG A 21 -1.79 6.04 8.25
N ARG A 22 -1.78 7.35 8.33
CA ARG A 22 -2.07 8.22 7.20
C ARG A 22 -1.03 9.32 7.13
N LEU A 23 -0.37 9.39 5.99
CA LEU A 23 0.54 10.46 5.64
C LEU A 23 -0.15 11.40 4.66
N LYS A 24 -0.18 12.68 5.03
CA LYS A 24 -0.61 13.78 4.19
C LYS A 24 0.62 14.55 3.75
N ILE A 25 0.74 14.85 2.46
CA ILE A 25 1.83 15.63 1.91
C ILE A 25 1.25 16.78 1.09
N TRP A 26 1.73 17.99 1.34
CA TRP A 26 1.49 19.16 0.51
C TRP A 26 2.75 19.49 -0.26
N GLY A 27 2.59 19.91 -1.51
CA GLY A 27 3.74 20.30 -2.33
C GLY A 27 3.34 20.96 -3.63
N ARG A 28 4.34 21.14 -4.49
CA ARG A 28 4.17 21.63 -5.86
C ARG A 28 4.65 20.59 -6.85
N ALA A 29 3.79 20.26 -7.81
CA ALA A 29 4.09 19.30 -8.86
C ALA A 29 4.54 20.01 -10.14
N GLN A 30 5.63 19.51 -10.70
CA GLN A 30 6.07 19.80 -12.05
C GLN A 30 5.85 18.56 -12.91
N VAL A 31 5.19 18.74 -14.04
CA VAL A 31 5.04 17.68 -15.05
C VAL A 31 6.21 17.78 -16.02
N ILE A 32 6.91 16.67 -16.22
CA ILE A 32 7.96 16.52 -17.23
C ILE A 32 7.47 15.48 -18.23
N ASP A 33 7.25 15.92 -19.46
CA ASP A 33 6.86 15.09 -20.58
C ASP A 33 8.11 14.69 -21.39
N ASN A 34 8.12 13.45 -21.91
CA ASN A 34 9.11 12.98 -22.89
C ASN A 34 10.58 13.16 -22.48
N ASP A 35 10.94 12.81 -21.23
CA ASP A 35 12.34 12.69 -20.81
C ASP A 35 12.72 11.21 -20.63
N PRO A 36 13.30 10.56 -21.66
CA PRO A 36 13.63 9.13 -21.59
C PRO A 36 14.65 8.80 -20.49
N GLN A 37 15.54 9.73 -20.14
CA GLN A 37 16.53 9.47 -19.09
C GLN A 37 15.85 9.41 -17.73
N LEU A 38 15.00 10.39 -17.43
CA LEU A 38 14.27 10.44 -16.18
C LEU A 38 13.21 9.32 -16.07
N LEU A 39 12.54 9.00 -17.18
CA LEU A 39 11.60 7.88 -17.25
C LEU A 39 12.30 6.55 -16.95
N ASN A 40 13.49 6.31 -17.52
CA ASN A 40 14.26 5.10 -17.25
C ASN A 40 14.79 5.06 -15.80
N GLN A 41 15.15 6.20 -15.21
CA GLN A 41 15.59 6.26 -13.80
C GLN A 41 14.47 5.94 -12.81
N LEU A 42 13.22 6.28 -13.16
CA LEU A 42 12.04 6.08 -12.31
C LEU A 42 11.27 4.80 -12.66
N ALA A 43 11.71 4.05 -13.67
CA ALA A 43 11.06 2.82 -14.08
C ALA A 43 11.23 1.72 -13.02
N ASP A 44 10.11 1.16 -12.58
CA ASP A 44 10.14 -0.09 -11.83
C ASP A 44 10.39 -1.23 -12.85
N PRO A 45 11.46 -2.03 -12.67
CA PRO A 45 11.77 -3.14 -13.59
C PRO A 45 10.65 -4.18 -13.69
N ASN A 46 9.74 -4.24 -12.72
CA ASN A 46 8.60 -5.16 -12.72
C ASN A 46 7.32 -4.55 -13.31
N TYR A 47 7.33 -3.27 -13.69
CA TYR A 47 6.16 -2.57 -14.21
C TYR A 47 6.21 -2.46 -15.74
N GLN A 48 5.44 -3.31 -16.43
CA GLN A 48 5.49 -3.46 -17.89
C GLN A 48 4.77 -2.36 -18.68
N ALA A 49 4.15 -1.38 -18.02
CA ALA A 49 3.40 -0.34 -18.71
C ALA A 49 4.35 0.73 -19.29
N GLU A 50 3.96 1.29 -20.43
CA GLU A 50 4.69 2.40 -21.05
C GLU A 50 4.60 3.64 -20.16
N LEU A 51 5.75 4.09 -19.66
CA LEU A 51 5.84 5.30 -18.83
C LEU A 51 5.77 6.53 -19.73
N GLY A 52 4.64 7.24 -19.69
CA GLY A 52 4.45 8.41 -20.55
C GLY A 52 4.95 9.74 -19.96
N ARG A 53 4.97 9.89 -18.64
CA ARG A 53 5.21 11.18 -17.97
C ARG A 53 5.79 11.03 -16.57
N VAL A 54 6.55 12.03 -16.15
CA VAL A 54 7.09 12.14 -14.79
C VAL A 54 6.44 13.30 -14.05
N LEU A 55 6.03 13.08 -12.81
CA LEU A 55 5.62 14.15 -11.89
C LEU A 55 6.66 14.30 -10.80
N ILE A 56 7.38 15.42 -10.81
CA ILE A 56 8.29 15.78 -9.71
C ILE A 56 7.52 16.62 -8.71
N ILE A 57 7.47 16.18 -7.46
CA ILE A 57 6.75 16.87 -6.39
C ILE A 57 7.75 17.44 -5.40
N LYS A 58 7.84 18.77 -5.35
CA LYS A 58 8.56 19.47 -4.31
C LYS A 58 7.70 19.50 -3.06
N VAL A 59 8.10 18.75 -2.04
CA VAL A 59 7.40 18.70 -0.75
C VAL A 59 7.54 20.03 -0.02
N GLU A 60 6.42 20.64 0.33
CA GLU A 60 6.35 21.89 1.11
C GLU A 60 5.97 21.62 2.58
N GLY A 61 5.32 20.48 2.85
CA GLY A 61 5.00 20.05 4.21
C GLY A 61 4.40 18.66 4.24
N PHE A 62 4.46 18.01 5.40
CA PHE A 62 3.83 16.71 5.61
C PHE A 62 3.30 16.57 7.04
N ASP A 63 2.31 15.72 7.21
CA ASP A 63 1.67 15.45 8.49
C ASP A 63 1.26 13.98 8.62
N TRP A 64 1.65 13.38 9.74
CA TRP A 64 1.19 12.06 10.15
C TRP A 64 -0.04 12.21 11.04
N ASN A 65 -1.18 11.71 10.58
CA ASN A 65 -2.46 11.86 11.29
C ASN A 65 -2.68 10.75 12.33
N CYS A 66 -3.59 11.02 13.28
CA CYS A 66 -4.08 10.06 14.28
C CYS A 66 -4.76 8.83 13.64
N PRO A 67 -4.57 7.60 14.17
CA PRO A 67 -5.11 6.35 13.62
C PRO A 67 -6.63 6.17 13.78
N GLN A 68 -7.32 7.09 14.46
CA GLN A 68 -8.76 6.99 14.70
C GLN A 68 -9.54 6.87 13.38
N HIS A 69 -10.54 5.99 13.38
CA HIS A 69 -11.41 5.69 12.24
C HIS A 69 -10.75 5.06 10.99
N ILE A 70 -9.46 4.71 11.02
CA ILE A 70 -8.85 3.95 9.93
C ILE A 70 -9.15 2.46 10.14
N PRO A 71 -9.88 1.78 9.23
CA PRO A 71 -10.10 0.33 9.32
C PRO A 71 -8.80 -0.40 9.02
N ILE A 72 -8.56 -1.52 9.70
CA ILE A 72 -7.47 -2.42 9.37
C ILE A 72 -7.87 -3.18 8.10
N ARG A 73 -6.99 -3.18 7.10
CA ARG A 73 -7.13 -3.97 5.88
C ARG A 73 -5.80 -4.66 5.62
N TYR A 74 -5.90 -5.92 5.21
CA TYR A 74 -4.80 -6.75 4.75
C TYR A 74 -5.07 -7.13 3.30
N SER A 75 -4.01 -7.33 2.52
CA SER A 75 -4.13 -8.02 1.24
C SER A 75 -4.54 -9.49 1.46
N GLU A 76 -4.97 -10.17 0.40
CA GLU A 76 -5.31 -11.58 0.49
C GLU A 76 -4.08 -12.42 0.88
N GLU A 77 -2.91 -12.06 0.35
CA GLU A 77 -1.64 -12.72 0.65
C GLU A 77 -1.22 -12.51 2.11
N GLU A 78 -1.31 -11.27 2.61
CA GLU A 78 -1.03 -10.95 4.01
C GLU A 78 -2.00 -11.70 4.95
N PHE A 79 -3.28 -11.73 4.60
CA PHE A 79 -4.28 -12.44 5.39
C PHE A 79 -4.03 -13.96 5.40
N ALA A 80 -3.64 -14.55 4.27
CA ALA A 80 -3.28 -15.95 4.18
C ALA A 80 -2.08 -16.30 5.08
N GLN A 81 -1.06 -15.43 5.12
CA GLN A 81 0.10 -15.61 6.01
C GLN A 81 -0.28 -15.54 7.49
N ILE A 82 -1.17 -14.61 7.87
CA ILE A 82 -1.68 -14.49 9.25
C ILE A 82 -2.51 -15.73 9.64
N LYS A 83 -3.29 -16.27 8.70
CA LYS A 83 -4.21 -17.40 8.93
C LYS A 83 -3.49 -18.75 9.04
N ALA A 84 -2.44 -18.97 8.25
CA ALA A 84 -1.71 -20.24 8.15
C ALA A 84 -1.32 -20.89 9.51
N PRO A 85 -0.70 -20.18 10.48
CA PRO A 85 -0.35 -20.80 11.76
C PRO A 85 -1.57 -21.19 12.60
N LEU A 86 -2.68 -20.46 12.47
CA LEU A 86 -3.92 -20.77 13.17
C LEU A 86 -4.56 -22.05 12.61
N GLU A 87 -4.60 -22.19 11.29
CA GLU A 87 -5.11 -23.40 10.62
C GLU A 87 -4.27 -24.63 10.98
N ALA A 88 -2.94 -24.50 10.99
CA ALA A 88 -2.06 -25.60 11.40
C ALA A 88 -2.33 -26.04 12.85
N ARG A 89 -2.57 -25.08 13.76
CA ARG A 89 -2.89 -25.39 15.15
C ARG A 89 -4.27 -26.06 15.29
N ILE A 90 -5.25 -25.60 14.53
CA ILE A 90 -6.59 -26.20 14.51
C ILE A 90 -6.51 -27.66 14.06
N GLN A 91 -5.82 -27.95 12.95
CA GLN A 91 -5.66 -29.31 12.45
C GLN A 91 -4.97 -30.23 13.45
N GLU A 92 -3.93 -29.75 14.13
CA GLU A 92 -3.25 -30.52 15.17
C GLU A 92 -4.19 -30.82 16.35
N LEU A 93 -4.95 -29.83 16.81
CA LEU A 93 -5.91 -30.03 17.91
C LEU A 93 -7.05 -30.97 17.53
N GLU A 94 -7.59 -30.86 16.32
CA GLU A 94 -8.62 -31.76 15.80
C GLU A 94 -8.12 -33.21 15.75
N LYS A 95 -6.86 -33.42 15.34
CA LYS A 95 -6.22 -34.73 15.35
C LYS A 95 -6.07 -35.29 16.77
N GLN A 96 -5.66 -34.47 17.72
CA GLN A 96 -5.55 -34.87 19.14
C GLN A 96 -6.93 -35.25 19.72
N LEU A 97 -7.96 -34.47 19.42
CA LEU A 97 -9.32 -34.75 19.88
C LEU A 97 -9.88 -36.05 19.28
N ALA A 98 -9.61 -36.31 18.00
CA ALA A 98 -10.01 -37.56 17.35
C ALA A 98 -9.31 -38.79 17.97
N GLN A 99 -8.07 -38.64 18.46
CA GLN A 99 -7.35 -39.71 19.16
C GLN A 99 -7.87 -39.93 20.59
N LEU A 100 -8.35 -38.87 21.25
CA LEU A 100 -8.86 -38.91 22.62
C LEU A 100 -10.35 -39.29 22.70
N SER A 101 -11.06 -39.27 21.58
CA SER A 101 -12.48 -39.65 21.49
C SER A 101 -12.65 -40.97 20.72
N PRO A 102 -12.15 -42.12 21.22
CA PRO A 102 -12.59 -43.40 20.67
C PRO A 102 -14.07 -43.57 21.01
N SER A 103 -14.86 -43.88 19.98
CA SER A 103 -16.32 -44.03 20.00
C SER A 103 -16.84 -44.73 21.27
N ASN A 104 -17.71 -44.05 22.02
CA ASN A 104 -18.72 -44.67 22.88
C ASN A 104 -20.00 -44.88 22.09
#